data_AF-A0A3A0FKG8-F1
#
_entry.id   AF-A0A3A0FKG8-F1
#
_cell.length_a   1.000
_cell.length_b   1.000
_cell.length_c   1.000
_cell.angle_alpha   90.00
_cell.angle_beta   90.00
_cell.angle_gamma   90.00
#
_symmetry.space_group_name_H-M   'P 1'
#
loop_
_entity.id
_entity.type
_entity.pdbx_description
1 polymer ?
#
loop_
_entity_poly.entity_id
_entity_poly.type
_entity_poly.pdbx_seq_one_letter_code
_entity_poly.pdbx_strand_id
1 'polypeptide(L)'
;MPVLARVIEGLGIPTVTVTMMPDVAQKFRLSRVVGVEFPFGHSFGMPGDDAMQTTVARAAVQALAEAGAPGYRLDVDLQWPVPTEVAYKTWQPSEPSPIVAMLLRARQPQPPSSA
;
A
#
# COMPACT_ATOMS: atom_id res chain seq x y z
N MET A 1 -1.03 4.72 8.82
CA MET A 1 -0.89 6.16 9.18
C MET A 1 -2.16 6.79 9.81
N PRO A 2 -2.90 6.13 10.72
CA PRO A 2 -4.14 6.72 11.24
C PRO A 2 -3.94 7.92 12.19
N VAL A 3 -2.80 7.96 12.90
CA VAL A 3 -2.51 9.04 13.86
C VAL A 3 -2.27 10.37 13.16
N LEU A 4 -1.48 10.37 12.07
CA LEU A 4 -1.15 11.58 11.32
C LEU A 4 -2.40 12.23 10.73
N ALA A 5 -3.27 11.44 10.10
CA ALA A 5 -4.54 11.91 9.54
C ALA A 5 -5.40 12.61 10.61
N ARG A 6 -5.48 12.03 11.81
CA ARG A 6 -6.25 12.61 12.92
C ARG A 6 -5.67 13.92 13.45
N VAL A 7 -4.34 14.06 13.47
CA VAL A 7 -3.68 15.33 13.85
C VAL A 7 -3.99 16.41 12.81
N ILE A 8 -3.87 16.11 11.52
CA ILE A 8 -4.16 17.04 10.42
C ILE A 8 -5.63 17.50 10.46
N GLU A 9 -6.57 16.59 10.72
CA GLU A 9 -7.98 16.94 10.86
C GLU A 9 -8.29 17.78 12.09
N GLY A 10 -7.54 17.60 13.18
CA GLY A 10 -7.61 18.48 14.36
C GLY A 10 -7.23 19.93 14.04
N LEU A 11 -6.51 20.17 12.94
CA LEU A 11 -6.18 21.50 12.43
C LEU A 11 -7.21 22.03 11.42
N GLY A 12 -8.32 21.33 11.20
CA GLY A 12 -9.37 21.72 10.24
C GLY A 12 -9.07 21.38 8.78
N ILE A 13 -8.01 20.61 8.51
CA ILE A 13 -7.68 20.16 7.15
C ILE A 13 -8.24 18.74 6.98
N PRO A 14 -9.23 18.53 6.10
CA PRO A 14 -9.84 17.21 5.97
C PRO A 14 -8.91 16.24 5.23
N THR A 15 -8.90 14.97 5.65
CA THR A 15 -8.02 13.94 5.07
C THR A 15 -8.80 12.73 4.57
N VAL A 16 -8.25 12.03 3.58
CA VAL A 16 -8.76 10.74 3.09
C VAL A 16 -7.61 9.75 3.11
N THR A 17 -7.87 8.55 3.63
CA THR A 17 -6.91 7.44 3.61
C THR A 17 -7.23 6.49 2.46
N VAL A 18 -6.38 6.45 1.44
CA VAL A 18 -6.42 5.42 0.40
C VAL A 18 -5.60 4.22 0.88
N THR A 19 -6.16 3.01 0.86
CA THR A 19 -5.52 1.84 1.48
C THR A 19 -5.90 0.52 0.83
N MET A 20 -4.93 -0.41 0.84
CA MET A 20 -5.08 -1.80 0.44
C MET A 20 -5.66 -2.68 1.57
N MET A 21 -5.96 -2.07 2.72
CA MET A 21 -6.49 -2.75 3.91
C MET A 21 -7.74 -2.01 4.43
N PRO A 22 -8.82 -1.93 3.65
CA PRO A 22 -9.98 -1.12 4.01
C PRO A 22 -10.70 -1.65 5.26
N ASP A 23 -10.73 -2.96 5.49
CA ASP A 23 -11.32 -3.55 6.70
C ASP A 23 -10.57 -3.17 7.98
N VAL A 24 -9.24 -3.14 7.91
CA VAL A 24 -8.40 -2.70 9.04
C VAL A 24 -8.61 -1.21 9.29
N ALA A 25 -8.69 -0.39 8.24
CA ALA A 25 -9.00 1.02 8.37
C ALA A 25 -10.40 1.25 8.98
N GLN A 26 -11.39 0.44 8.59
CA GLN A 26 -12.73 0.52 9.15
C GLN A 26 -12.77 0.12 10.62
N LYS A 27 -12.05 -0.94 11.02
CA LYS A 27 -11.92 -1.38 12.42
C LYS A 27 -11.40 -0.27 13.33
N PHE A 28 -10.46 0.54 12.85
CA PHE A 28 -9.91 1.68 13.60
C PHE A 28 -10.69 2.98 13.42
N ARG A 29 -11.83 2.96 12.71
CA ARG A 29 -12.70 4.11 12.44
C ARG A 29 -11.93 5.34 11.94
N LEU A 30 -11.11 5.14 10.92
CA LEU A 30 -10.44 6.24 10.23
C LEU A 30 -11.48 7.18 9.62
N SER A 31 -11.14 8.46 9.49
CA SER A 31 -12.10 9.52 9.18
C SER A 31 -12.83 9.29 7.85
N ARG A 32 -12.07 9.10 6.77
CA ARG A 32 -12.55 8.77 5.42
C ARG A 32 -11.62 7.72 4.82
N VAL A 33 -12.18 6.63 4.34
CA VAL A 33 -11.43 5.51 3.78
C VAL A 33 -11.80 5.31 2.32
N VAL A 34 -10.80 5.22 1.46
CA VAL A 34 -10.92 4.68 0.11
C VAL A 34 -10.19 3.34 0.06
N GLY A 35 -10.92 2.26 -0.18
CA GLY A 35 -10.37 0.92 -0.35
C GLY A 35 -9.96 0.66 -1.80
N VAL A 36 -8.81 0.01 -1.99
CA VAL A 36 -8.34 -0.47 -3.28
C VAL A 36 -7.81 -1.90 -3.15
N GLU A 37 -8.01 -2.75 -4.16
CA GLU A 37 -7.51 -4.13 -4.16
C GLU A 37 -6.20 -4.26 -4.94
N PHE A 38 -5.22 -3.41 -4.61
CA PHE A 38 -3.91 -3.36 -5.27
C PHE A 38 -2.80 -3.95 -4.39
N PRO A 39 -1.65 -4.34 -4.97
CA PRO A 39 -0.47 -4.71 -4.19
C PRO A 39 -0.02 -3.59 -3.25
N PHE A 40 0.58 -3.97 -2.12
CA PHE A 40 1.16 -2.98 -1.21
C PHE A 40 2.17 -2.08 -1.94
N GLY A 41 2.16 -0.79 -1.61
CA GLY A 41 2.96 0.24 -2.28
C GLY A 41 2.29 0.89 -3.50
N HIS A 42 1.17 0.37 -3.98
CA HIS A 42 0.51 0.84 -5.21
C HIS A 42 -0.88 1.43 -4.97
N SER A 43 -1.04 2.27 -3.94
CA SER A 43 -2.36 2.77 -3.51
C SER A 43 -3.16 3.51 -4.58
N PHE A 44 -2.50 4.07 -5.61
CA PHE A 44 -3.14 4.76 -6.73
C PHE A 44 -3.12 3.94 -8.03
N GLY A 45 -2.68 2.69 -8.01
CA GLY A 45 -2.64 1.84 -9.20
C GLY A 45 -1.26 1.67 -9.81
N MET A 46 -1.26 1.17 -11.05
CA MET A 46 -0.05 0.82 -11.80
C MET A 46 0.78 2.08 -12.14
N PRO A 47 2.12 2.03 -12.04
CA PRO A 47 2.97 3.12 -12.50
C PRO A 47 2.73 3.43 -13.98
N GLY A 48 2.48 4.70 -14.28
CA GLY A 48 2.20 5.18 -15.65
C GLY A 48 0.77 4.95 -16.15
N ASP A 49 -0.11 4.33 -15.35
CA ASP A 49 -1.54 4.22 -15.68
C ASP A 49 -2.32 5.42 -15.12
N ASP A 50 -2.35 6.49 -15.91
CA ASP A 50 -3.03 7.74 -15.52
C ASP A 50 -4.54 7.56 -15.33
N ALA A 51 -5.16 6.63 -16.05
CA ALA A 51 -6.60 6.38 -15.97
C ALA A 51 -6.97 5.73 -14.63
N MET A 52 -6.22 4.71 -14.22
CA MET A 52 -6.36 4.07 -12.92
C MET A 52 -6.08 5.07 -11.78
N GLN A 53 -4.98 5.82 -11.87
CA GLN A 53 -4.62 6.83 -10.87
C GLN A 53 -5.68 7.93 -10.75
N THR A 54 -6.21 8.41 -11.87
CA THR A 54 -7.28 9.41 -11.89
C THR A 54 -8.55 8.86 -11.25
N THR A 55 -8.89 7.60 -11.50
CA THR A 55 -10.08 6.97 -10.91
C THR A 55 -9.98 6.91 -9.39
N VAL A 56 -8.83 6.49 -8.85
CA VAL A 56 -8.59 6.47 -7.40
C VAL A 56 -8.60 7.88 -6.81
N ALA A 57 -7.98 8.86 -7.49
CA ALA A 57 -7.98 10.25 -7.05
C ALA A 57 -9.39 10.84 -7.00
N ARG A 58 -10.23 10.56 -7.99
CA ARG A 58 -11.64 10.97 -8.01
C ARG A 58 -12.44 10.32 -6.89
N ALA A 59 -12.22 9.03 -6.63
CA ALA A 59 -12.83 8.34 -5.51
C ALA A 59 -12.46 8.99 -4.15
N ALA A 60 -11.22 9.43 -3.99
CA ALA A 60 -10.80 10.17 -2.80
C ALA A 60 -11.50 11.53 -2.67
N VAL A 61 -11.64 12.28 -3.76
CA VAL A 61 -12.39 13.56 -3.77
C VAL A 61 -13.88 13.32 -3.50
N GLN A 62 -14.47 12.25 -4.03
CA GLN A 62 -15.85 11.86 -3.77
C GLN A 62 -16.05 11.52 -2.28
N ALA A 63 -15.18 10.69 -1.70
CA ALA A 63 -15.22 10.36 -0.28
C ALA A 63 -15.10 11.61 0.61
N LEU A 64 -14.33 12.61 0.18
CA LEU A 64 -14.24 13.89 0.87
C LEU A 64 -15.57 14.66 0.87
N ALA A 65 -16.29 14.65 -0.26
CA ALA A 65 -17.55 15.37 -0.42
C ALA A 65 -18.75 14.66 0.24
N GLU A 66 -18.75 13.33 0.26
CA GLU A 66 -19.88 12.52 0.74
C GLU A 66 -19.79 12.15 2.23
N ALA A 67 -18.58 12.13 2.81
CA ALA A 67 -18.41 11.71 4.19
C ALA A 67 -18.93 12.73 5.19
N GLY A 68 -20.14 12.49 5.71
CA GLY A 68 -20.74 13.30 6.78
C GLY A 68 -20.15 13.06 8.18
N ALA A 69 -19.45 11.93 8.40
CA ALA A 69 -18.85 11.58 9.69
C ALA A 69 -17.63 10.64 9.54
N PRO A 70 -16.77 10.53 10.57
CA PRO A 70 -15.69 9.55 10.61
C PRO A 70 -16.20 8.11 10.43
N GLY A 71 -15.44 7.29 9.70
CA GLY A 71 -15.78 5.89 9.42
C GLY A 71 -16.46 5.65 8.08
N TYR A 72 -16.61 6.70 7.25
CA TYR A 72 -17.05 6.56 5.87
C TYR A 72 -16.05 5.73 5.06
N ARG A 73 -16.57 4.82 4.21
CA ARG A 73 -15.79 3.95 3.34
C ARG A 73 -16.39 3.96 1.93
N LEU A 74 -15.51 4.09 0.94
CA LEU A 74 -15.80 3.91 -0.48
C LEU A 74 -14.76 2.95 -1.05
N ASP A 75 -15.18 1.87 -1.69
CA ASP A 75 -14.26 0.92 -2.34
C ASP A 75 -14.24 1.17 -3.85
N VAL A 76 -13.03 1.20 -4.42
CA VAL A 76 -12.83 1.38 -5.86
C VAL A 76 -12.96 0.03 -6.54
N ASP A 77 -13.88 -0.07 -7.50
CA ASP A 77 -14.07 -1.25 -8.34
C ASP A 77 -13.06 -1.25 -9.51
N LEU A 78 -11.80 -1.51 -9.18
CA LEU A 78 -10.72 -1.66 -10.15
C LEU A 78 -9.88 -2.89 -9.81
N GLN A 79 -9.56 -3.66 -10.85
CA GLN A 79 -8.69 -4.81 -10.73
C GLN A 79 -7.25 -4.46 -11.08
N TRP A 80 -6.30 -5.02 -10.33
CA TRP A 80 -4.89 -4.91 -10.68
C TRP A 80 -4.63 -5.65 -12.01
N PRO A 81 -3.97 -5.02 -13.00
CA PRO A 81 -3.90 -5.56 -14.36
C PRO A 81 -2.93 -6.75 -14.50
N VAL A 82 -2.10 -7.00 -13.49
CA VAL A 82 -1.10 -8.08 -13.50
C VAL A 82 -1.55 -9.20 -12.57
N PRO A 83 -1.51 -10.47 -12.98
CA PRO A 83 -1.79 -11.58 -12.09
C PRO A 83 -0.88 -11.56 -10.85
N THR A 84 -1.44 -11.88 -9.68
CA THR A 84 -0.78 -11.78 -8.38
C THR A 84 0.55 -12.54 -8.33
N GLU A 85 0.62 -13.74 -8.92
CA GLU A 85 1.82 -14.59 -8.97
C GLU A 85 2.98 -13.96 -9.76
N VAL A 86 2.66 -13.09 -10.71
CA VAL A 86 3.64 -12.34 -11.50
C VAL A 86 4.07 -11.09 -10.74
N ALA A 87 3.11 -10.34 -10.21
CA ALA A 87 3.35 -9.10 -9.47
C ALA A 87 4.29 -9.29 -8.26
N TYR A 88 4.18 -10.43 -7.55
CA TYR A 88 5.06 -10.76 -6.42
C TYR A 88 6.52 -11.04 -6.79
N LYS A 89 6.80 -11.35 -8.06
CA LYS A 89 8.16 -11.63 -8.53
C LYS A 89 8.80 -10.38 -9.12
N THR A 90 8.04 -9.54 -9.83
CA THR A 90 8.56 -8.35 -10.50
C THR A 90 9.07 -7.27 -9.55
N TRP A 91 8.55 -7.18 -8.32
CA TRP A 91 9.06 -6.21 -7.34
C TRP A 91 10.36 -6.64 -6.65
N GLN A 92 10.74 -7.93 -6.72
CA GLN A 92 11.91 -8.42 -6.01
C GLN A 92 13.19 -7.89 -6.66
N PRO A 93 14.13 -7.33 -5.89
CA PRO A 93 15.42 -6.94 -6.41
C PRO A 93 16.13 -8.14 -7.05
N SER A 94 16.81 -7.92 -8.18
CA SER A 94 17.63 -8.97 -8.83
C SER A 94 18.79 -9.42 -7.96
N GLU A 95 19.25 -8.54 -7.06
CA GLU A 95 20.32 -8.82 -6.12
C GLU A 95 19.77 -9.04 -4.70
N PRO A 96 20.30 -10.03 -3.96
CA PRO A 96 19.89 -10.24 -2.57
C PRO A 96 20.26 -9.03 -1.70
N SER A 97 19.42 -8.72 -0.70
CA SER A 97 19.74 -7.67 0.26
C SER A 97 21.04 -7.98 1.03
N PRO A 98 21.75 -6.97 1.56
CA PRO A 98 23.01 -7.19 2.29
C PRO A 98 22.89 -8.21 3.43
N ILE A 99 21.74 -8.23 4.14
CA ILE A 99 21.46 -9.20 5.20
C ILE A 99 21.33 -10.61 4.60
N VAL A 100 20.58 -10.77 3.51
CA VAL A 100 20.44 -12.08 2.83
C VAL A 100 21.78 -12.57 2.30
N ALA A 101 22.58 -11.70 1.68
CA ALA A 101 23.92 -12.03 1.20
C ALA A 101 24.84 -12.49 2.33
N MET A 102 24.81 -11.80 3.47
CA MET A 102 25.57 -12.18 4.67
C MET A 102 25.14 -13.55 5.20
N LEU A 103 23.83 -13.81 5.30
CA LEU A 103 23.29 -15.09 5.76
C LEU A 103 23.65 -16.24 4.82
N LEU A 104 23.64 -16.02 3.51
CA LEU A 104 24.05 -17.01 2.52
C LEU A 104 25.55 -17.35 2.64
N ARG A 105 26.41 -16.34 2.85
CA ARG A 105 27.85 -16.54 3.10
C ARG A 105 28.09 -17.34 4.38
N ALA A 106 27.36 -17.03 5.45
CA ALA A 106 27.48 -17.74 6.74
C ALA A 106 27.04 -19.22 6.65
N ARG A 107 26.22 -19.58 5.65
CA ARG A 107 25.78 -20.97 5.40
C ARG A 107 26.74 -21.78 4.55
N GLN A 108 27.77 -21.18 3.96
CA GLN A 108 28.75 -21.93 3.16
C GLN A 108 29.72 -22.68 4.08
N PRO A 109 29.92 -23.99 3.88
CA PRO A 109 30.88 -24.76 4.68
C PRO A 109 32.28 -24.19 4.49
N GLN A 110 33.02 -24.00 5.59
CA GLN A 110 34.42 -23.56 5.53
C GLN A 110 35.24 -24.61 4.78
N PRO A 111 36.09 -24.22 3.80
CA PRO A 111 37.01 -25.15 3.17
C PRO A 111 37.98 -25.72 4.23
N PRO A 112 38.40 -26.99 4.10
CA PRO A 112 39.29 -27.60 5.07
C PRO A 112 40.59 -26.80 5.17
N SER A 113 40.99 -26.47 6.40
CA SER A 113 42.27 -25.80 6.68
C SER A 113 43.41 -26.69 6.20
N SER A 114 44.15 -26.25 5.18
CA SER A 114 45.38 -26.90 4.74
C SER A 114 46.41 -26.80 5.85
N ALA A 115 46.72 -27.94 6.48
CA ALA A 115 47.85 -28.14 7.38
C ALA A 115 49.10 -28.55 6.58
#